data_AF-A0A8T7EKE6-F1
#
_entry.id   AF-A0A8T7EKE6-F1
#
_cell.length_a   1.000
_cell.length_b   1.000
_cell.length_c   1.000
_cell.angle_alpha   90.00
_cell.angle_beta   90.00
_cell.angle_gamma   90.00
#
_symmetry.space_group_name_H-M   'P 1'
#
loop_
_entity.id
_entity.type
_entity.pdbx_description
1 polymer ?
#
loop_
_entity_poly.entity_id
_entity_poly.type
_entity_poly.pdbx_seq_one_letter_code
_entity_poly.pdbx_strand_id
1 'polypeptide(L)'
;MLVEGDYFWRGPIAPETGNYAMANRNEVVNFAMMPAKEPGSGYRGQDFVSASGGTGYVLNPNTAHPDLAWQLLTYMFSKDSVDALQVLQPRIRARTDVSVPNDEVMTRIASEVLPLSTIRPQLPEYNQVSAQIQLMTERIVSGEMTPMEAMEAYDAAVTEIVGEDNVIRIPLD
;
A
#
# COMPACT_ATOMS: atom_id res chain seq x y z
N MET A 1 -2.17 6.13 -18.10
CA MET A 1 -2.55 4.88 -17.39
C MET A 1 -2.67 5.25 -15.92
N LEU A 2 -3.83 5.04 -15.30
CA LEU A 2 -3.97 5.22 -13.85
C LEU A 2 -3.45 3.95 -13.16
N VAL A 3 -2.54 4.10 -12.20
CA VAL A 3 -1.96 2.99 -11.44
C VAL A 3 -2.56 3.01 -10.05
N GLU A 4 -3.41 2.03 -9.77
CA GLU A 4 -4.19 1.96 -8.54
C GLU A 4 -4.50 0.50 -8.17
N GLY A 5 -4.90 0.26 -6.92
CA GLY A 5 -5.08 -1.08 -6.36
C GLY A 5 -6.52 -1.47 -5.99
N ASP A 6 -6.64 -2.44 -5.08
CA ASP A 6 -7.91 -2.95 -4.52
C ASP A 6 -8.87 -1.82 -4.14
N TYR A 7 -8.38 -0.78 -3.44
CA TYR A 7 -9.22 0.33 -2.98
C TYR A 7 -9.94 1.05 -4.13
N PHE A 8 -9.22 1.40 -5.19
CA PHE A 8 -9.80 2.08 -6.35
C PHE A 8 -10.87 1.21 -6.99
N TRP A 9 -10.58 -0.09 -7.18
CA TRP A 9 -11.51 -1.07 -7.75
C TRP A 9 -12.80 -1.18 -6.92
N ARG A 10 -12.72 -1.46 -5.63
CA ARG A 10 -13.92 -1.71 -4.81
C ARG A 10 -14.61 -0.44 -4.29
N GLY A 11 -14.03 0.73 -4.51
CA GLY A 11 -14.44 1.98 -3.90
C GLY A 11 -14.76 3.05 -4.95
N PRO A 12 -13.85 4.00 -5.22
CA PRO A 12 -14.07 5.14 -6.12
C PRO A 12 -14.88 4.85 -7.39
N ILE A 13 -14.54 3.80 -8.14
CA ILE A 13 -15.19 3.47 -9.42
C ILE A 13 -16.22 2.33 -9.33
N ALA A 14 -16.56 1.88 -8.13
CA ALA A 14 -17.56 0.82 -7.95
C ALA A 14 -18.89 1.26 -8.60
N PRO A 15 -19.52 0.40 -9.44
CA PRO A 15 -20.68 0.79 -10.26
C PRO A 15 -21.87 1.37 -9.50
N GLU A 16 -22.10 0.90 -8.27
CA GLU A 16 -23.29 1.27 -7.49
C GLU A 16 -22.99 2.18 -6.30
N THR A 17 -21.80 2.05 -5.71
CA THR A 17 -21.46 2.67 -4.41
C THR A 17 -20.28 3.63 -4.49
N GLY A 18 -19.65 3.76 -5.65
CA GLY A 18 -18.45 4.58 -5.82
C GLY A 18 -18.74 6.08 -5.82
N ASN A 19 -17.82 6.85 -5.25
CA ASN A 19 -17.87 8.32 -5.29
C ASN A 19 -17.83 8.87 -6.73
N TYR A 20 -17.24 8.11 -7.65
CA TYR A 20 -17.14 8.38 -9.09
C TYR A 20 -17.56 7.10 -9.85
N ALA A 21 -18.77 6.61 -9.53
CA ALA A 21 -19.29 5.36 -10.04
C ALA A 21 -19.20 5.26 -11.57
N MET A 22 -18.69 4.11 -12.04
CA MET A 22 -18.62 3.77 -13.46
C MET A 22 -19.57 2.60 -13.73
N ALA A 23 -20.74 2.87 -14.31
CA ALA A 23 -21.77 1.84 -14.50
C ALA A 23 -21.27 0.67 -15.36
N ASN A 24 -20.48 0.94 -16.40
CA ASN A 24 -19.87 -0.07 -17.29
C ASN A 24 -18.42 -0.41 -16.90
N ARG A 25 -18.01 -0.19 -15.64
CA ARG A 25 -16.62 -0.41 -15.16
C ARG A 25 -16.06 -1.76 -15.56
N ASN A 26 -16.84 -2.83 -15.42
CA ASN A 26 -16.38 -4.19 -15.73
C ASN A 26 -16.18 -4.44 -17.24
N GLU A 27 -16.69 -3.56 -18.10
CA GLU A 27 -16.51 -3.64 -19.56
C GLU A 27 -15.30 -2.83 -20.03
N VAL A 28 -15.00 -1.72 -19.34
CA VAL A 28 -14.00 -0.73 -19.81
C VAL A 28 -12.75 -0.63 -18.93
N VAL A 29 -12.75 -1.25 -17.74
CA VAL A 29 -11.61 -1.30 -16.81
C VAL A 29 -11.17 -2.74 -16.64
N ASN A 30 -9.87 -2.97 -16.78
CA ASN A 30 -9.25 -4.28 -16.58
C ASN A 30 -8.09 -4.18 -15.59
N PHE A 31 -7.64 -5.33 -15.10
CA PHE A 31 -6.55 -5.47 -14.15
C PHE A 31 -5.28 -5.97 -14.84
N ALA A 32 -4.15 -5.36 -14.50
CA ALA A 32 -2.82 -5.83 -14.83
C ALA A 32 -1.89 -5.61 -13.63
N MET A 33 -0.94 -6.52 -13.44
CA MET A 33 0.12 -6.33 -12.45
C MET A 33 1.12 -5.27 -12.93
N MET A 34 1.68 -4.51 -11.98
CA MET A 34 2.71 -3.53 -12.30
C MET A 34 4.04 -4.27 -12.59
N PRO A 35 4.59 -4.16 -13.81
CA PRO A 35 5.85 -4.83 -14.13
C PRO A 35 7.01 -4.18 -13.38
N ALA A 36 8.05 -4.95 -13.12
CA ALA A 36 9.37 -4.40 -12.85
C ALA A 36 9.90 -3.67 -14.09
N LYS A 37 10.98 -2.88 -13.95
CA LYS A 37 11.58 -2.14 -15.08
C LYS A 37 11.94 -3.09 -16.23
N GLU A 38 12.57 -4.20 -15.87
CA GLU A 38 12.85 -5.37 -16.70
C GLU A 38 12.49 -6.65 -15.92
N PRO A 39 12.22 -7.79 -16.59
CA PRO A 39 12.04 -9.07 -15.92
C PRO A 39 13.20 -9.37 -14.95
N GLY A 40 12.87 -9.84 -13.74
CA GLY A 40 13.83 -10.13 -12.68
C GLY A 40 14.45 -8.90 -11.99
N SER A 41 14.10 -7.67 -12.39
CA SER A 41 14.67 -6.44 -11.77
C SER A 41 13.87 -5.92 -10.56
N GLY A 42 12.75 -6.56 -10.20
CA GLY A 42 11.97 -6.18 -9.03
C GLY A 42 12.63 -6.60 -7.72
N TYR A 43 12.07 -6.12 -6.60
CA TYR A 43 12.54 -6.49 -5.26
C TYR A 43 12.61 -8.02 -5.08
N ARG A 44 13.74 -8.57 -4.63
CA ARG A 44 13.98 -10.04 -4.56
C ARG A 44 13.94 -10.77 -5.92
N GLY A 45 14.22 -10.08 -7.02
CA GLY A 45 14.33 -10.72 -8.35
C GLY A 45 13.00 -11.04 -9.01
N GLN A 46 11.92 -10.35 -8.63
CA GLN A 46 10.56 -10.58 -9.14
C GLN A 46 10.27 -9.80 -10.44
N ASP A 47 9.42 -10.35 -11.31
CA ASP A 47 9.02 -9.72 -12.58
C ASP A 47 7.99 -8.60 -12.43
N PHE A 48 7.25 -8.59 -11.32
CA PHE A 48 6.21 -7.60 -11.02
C PHE A 48 6.41 -7.03 -9.63
N VAL A 49 6.12 -5.75 -9.43
CA VAL A 49 6.34 -5.05 -8.17
C VAL A 49 5.02 -4.65 -7.51
N SER A 50 4.98 -4.70 -6.18
CA SER A 50 3.87 -4.19 -5.40
C SER A 50 4.32 -3.72 -4.02
N ALA A 51 3.63 -2.71 -3.51
CA ALA A 51 3.79 -2.22 -2.16
C ALA A 51 2.40 -2.13 -1.51
N SER A 52 2.18 -2.93 -0.47
CA SER A 52 0.91 -3.00 0.22
C SER A 52 0.88 -1.98 1.34
N GLY A 53 -0.15 -1.14 1.29
CA GLY A 53 -0.66 -0.49 2.49
C GLY A 53 -1.47 -1.47 3.35
N GLY A 54 -1.91 -0.97 4.50
CA GLY A 54 -2.81 -1.68 5.39
C GLY A 54 -3.56 -0.71 6.26
N THR A 55 -4.64 -1.21 6.87
CA THR A 55 -5.34 -0.50 7.93
C THR A 55 -5.24 -1.34 9.19
N GLY A 56 -5.10 -0.67 10.33
CA GLY A 56 -5.06 -1.30 11.64
C GLY A 56 -5.75 -0.43 12.67
N TYR A 57 -6.06 -1.02 13.81
CA TYR A 57 -6.56 -0.31 14.97
C TYR A 57 -5.41 -0.07 15.94
N VAL A 58 -5.38 1.13 16.53
CA VAL A 58 -4.43 1.49 17.58
C VAL A 58 -5.21 1.88 18.83
N LEU A 59 -4.68 1.50 19.99
CA LEU A 59 -5.27 1.81 21.29
C LEU A 59 -4.53 3.02 21.88
N ASN A 60 -5.26 4.05 22.27
CA ASN A 60 -4.67 5.22 22.94
C ASN A 60 -4.12 4.81 24.31
N PRO A 61 -2.80 4.87 24.56
CA PRO A 61 -2.21 4.41 25.82
C PRO A 61 -2.69 5.22 27.04
N ASN A 62 -3.30 6.39 26.83
CA ASN A 62 -3.82 7.26 27.89
C ASN A 62 -5.33 7.08 28.14
N THR A 63 -5.96 6.04 27.60
CA THR A 63 -7.39 5.78 27.85
C THR A 63 -7.65 5.48 29.32
N ALA A 64 -8.74 6.03 29.88
CA ALA A 64 -9.21 5.68 31.22
C ALA A 64 -9.83 4.26 31.28
N HIS A 65 -10.06 3.63 30.13
CA HIS A 65 -10.75 2.34 30.01
C HIS A 65 -10.00 1.38 29.07
N PRO A 66 -8.76 0.96 29.39
CA PRO A 66 -7.94 0.13 28.52
C PRO A 66 -8.58 -1.24 28.24
N ASP A 67 -9.14 -1.89 29.26
CA ASP A 67 -9.76 -3.21 29.11
C ASP A 67 -11.02 -3.17 28.22
N LEU A 68 -11.87 -2.15 28.41
CA LEU A 68 -13.08 -2.01 27.59
C LEU A 68 -12.74 -1.64 26.14
N ALA A 69 -11.74 -0.77 25.93
CA ALA A 69 -11.24 -0.45 24.60
C ALA A 69 -10.68 -1.70 23.90
N TRP A 70 -9.92 -2.52 24.62
CA TRP A 70 -9.40 -3.79 24.08
C TRP A 70 -10.52 -4.78 23.74
N GLN A 71 -11.53 -4.93 24.61
CA GLN A 71 -12.70 -5.77 24.35
C GLN A 71 -13.46 -5.31 23.11
N LEU A 72 -13.66 -4.00 22.95
CA LEU A 72 -14.31 -3.44 21.76
C LEU A 72 -13.51 -3.74 20.49
N LEU A 73 -12.20 -3.52 20.48
CA LEU A 73 -11.34 -3.84 19.32
C LEU A 73 -11.36 -5.33 18.99
N THR A 74 -11.34 -6.18 20.02
CA THR A 74 -11.44 -7.64 19.87
C THR A 74 -12.77 -8.04 19.24
N TYR A 75 -13.88 -7.45 19.71
CA TYR A 75 -15.20 -7.68 19.12
C TYR A 75 -15.26 -7.21 17.67
N MET A 76 -14.86 -5.97 17.39
CA MET A 76 -14.87 -5.40 16.03
C MET A 76 -14.05 -6.23 15.04
N PHE A 77 -12.96 -6.85 15.51
CA PHE A 77 -12.10 -7.69 14.70
C PHE A 77 -12.42 -9.19 14.79
N SER A 78 -13.51 -9.58 15.48
CA SER A 78 -14.01 -10.96 15.48
C SER A 78 -14.40 -11.41 14.08
N LYS A 79 -14.38 -12.73 13.81
CA LYS A 79 -14.75 -13.26 12.49
C LYS A 79 -16.16 -12.82 12.11
N ASP A 80 -17.12 -13.00 13.02
CA ASP A 80 -18.52 -12.64 12.79
C ASP A 80 -18.70 -11.15 12.48
N SER A 81 -18.01 -10.26 13.20
CA SER A 81 -18.08 -8.82 12.93
C SER A 81 -17.45 -8.45 11.60
N VAL A 82 -16.33 -9.07 11.24
CA VAL A 82 -15.67 -8.82 9.96
C VAL A 82 -16.47 -9.41 8.80
N ASP A 83 -17.08 -10.59 8.96
CA ASP A 83 -17.99 -11.20 7.97
C ASP A 83 -19.23 -10.34 7.76
N ALA A 84 -19.83 -9.81 8.84
CA ALA A 84 -20.94 -8.86 8.74
C ALA A 84 -20.52 -7.58 8.00
N LEU A 85 -19.33 -7.05 8.30
CA LEU A 85 -18.79 -5.88 7.61
C LEU A 85 -18.44 -6.18 6.14
N GLN A 86 -18.14 -7.44 5.79
CA GLN A 86 -17.86 -7.86 4.43
C GLN A 86 -19.07 -7.70 3.51
N VAL A 87 -20.29 -7.89 4.04
CA VAL A 87 -21.55 -7.67 3.31
C VAL A 87 -21.73 -6.19 2.94
N LEU A 88 -21.37 -5.29 3.86
CA LEU A 88 -21.52 -3.85 3.67
C LEU A 88 -20.38 -3.24 2.85
N GLN A 89 -19.18 -3.79 3.02
CA GLN A 89 -17.95 -3.25 2.45
C GLN A 89 -17.01 -4.38 2.03
N PRO A 90 -17.29 -5.03 0.89
CA PRO A 90 -16.47 -6.14 0.40
C PRO A 90 -15.03 -5.68 0.17
N ARG A 91 -14.05 -6.40 0.71
CA ARG A 91 -12.61 -6.14 0.48
C ARG A 91 -11.75 -7.32 0.87
N ILE A 92 -10.49 -7.34 0.44
CA ILE A 92 -9.50 -8.24 1.00
C ILE A 92 -9.22 -7.86 2.47
N ARG A 93 -9.34 -8.82 3.40
CA ARG A 93 -9.19 -8.60 4.85
C ARG A 93 -7.87 -9.18 5.35
N ALA A 94 -7.36 -8.63 6.46
CA ALA A 94 -6.16 -9.15 7.13
C ALA A 94 -6.41 -10.50 7.84
N ARG A 95 -7.67 -10.84 8.14
CA ARG A 95 -8.05 -12.15 8.67
C ARG A 95 -7.99 -13.20 7.56
N THR A 96 -7.20 -14.25 7.75
CA THR A 96 -7.06 -15.35 6.79
C THR A 96 -8.25 -16.31 6.81
N ASP A 97 -9.10 -16.25 7.83
CA ASP A 97 -10.33 -17.04 7.98
C ASP A 97 -11.59 -16.27 7.53
N VAL A 98 -11.42 -15.12 6.86
CA VAL A 98 -12.46 -14.38 6.16
C VAL A 98 -12.20 -14.52 4.67
N SER A 99 -13.22 -14.90 3.89
CA SER A 99 -13.08 -15.12 2.46
C SER A 99 -12.84 -13.81 1.71
N VAL A 100 -12.00 -13.87 0.68
CA VAL A 100 -11.93 -12.84 -0.36
C VAL A 100 -13.32 -12.76 -1.02
N PRO A 101 -13.86 -11.56 -1.29
CA PRO A 101 -15.13 -11.43 -2.00
C PRO A 101 -15.11 -12.18 -3.33
N ASN A 102 -16.28 -12.67 -3.76
CA ASN A 102 -16.45 -13.31 -5.07
C ASN A 102 -16.42 -12.27 -6.20
N ASP A 103 -15.22 -11.76 -6.49
CA ASP A 103 -14.90 -10.79 -7.53
C ASP A 103 -13.57 -11.23 -8.17
N GLU A 104 -13.54 -11.29 -9.50
CA GLU A 104 -12.40 -11.84 -10.23
C GLU A 104 -11.13 -11.01 -9.99
N VAL A 105 -11.24 -9.68 -10.00
CA VAL A 105 -10.09 -8.79 -9.81
C VAL A 105 -9.57 -8.85 -8.38
N MET A 106 -10.44 -8.82 -7.36
CA MET A 106 -10.00 -8.98 -5.97
C MET A 106 -9.38 -10.36 -5.72
N THR A 107 -9.90 -11.41 -6.35
CA THR A 107 -9.32 -12.77 -6.26
C THR A 107 -7.91 -12.78 -6.85
N ARG A 108 -7.71 -12.19 -8.03
CA ARG A 108 -6.39 -12.07 -8.67
C ARG A 108 -5.43 -11.20 -7.88
N ILE A 109 -5.87 -10.09 -7.31
CA ILE A 109 -5.04 -9.28 -6.40
C ILE A 109 -4.58 -10.12 -5.21
N ALA A 110 -5.49 -10.88 -4.59
CA ALA A 110 -5.16 -11.69 -3.43
C ALA A 110 -4.17 -12.82 -3.75
N SER A 111 -4.32 -13.51 -4.90
CA SER A 111 -3.49 -14.66 -5.27
C SER A 111 -2.21 -14.29 -6.00
N GLU A 112 -2.21 -13.26 -6.86
CA GLU A 112 -1.09 -12.89 -7.73
C GLU A 112 -0.25 -11.74 -7.15
N VAL A 113 -0.87 -10.73 -6.52
CA VAL A 113 -0.18 -9.49 -6.12
C VAL A 113 0.32 -9.54 -4.68
N LEU A 114 -0.50 -10.00 -3.73
CA LEU A 114 -0.10 -10.02 -2.33
C LEU A 114 1.19 -10.81 -2.05
N PRO A 115 1.48 -11.96 -2.70
CA PRO A 115 2.74 -12.68 -2.50
C PRO A 115 3.98 -11.89 -2.92
N LEU A 116 3.83 -10.97 -3.87
CA LEU A 116 4.90 -10.12 -4.41
C LEU A 116 5.08 -8.82 -3.62
N SER A 117 4.15 -8.52 -2.73
CA SER A 117 4.05 -7.22 -2.12
C SER A 117 5.06 -7.03 -0.98
N THR A 118 5.56 -5.81 -0.86
CA THR A 118 6.36 -5.33 0.28
C THR A 118 5.51 -4.45 1.18
N ILE A 119 5.92 -4.30 2.44
CA ILE A 119 5.29 -3.38 3.38
C ILE A 119 6.25 -2.24 3.73
N ARG A 120 5.66 -1.11 4.09
CA ARG A 120 6.41 0.03 4.60
C ARG A 120 7.03 -0.31 5.96
N PRO A 121 8.33 -0.03 6.19
CA PRO A 121 8.97 -0.22 7.49
C PRO A 121 8.20 0.46 8.63
N GLN A 122 8.07 -0.22 9.77
CA GLN A 122 7.46 0.31 10.99
C GLN A 122 8.51 1.01 11.88
N LEU A 123 9.35 1.83 11.25
CA LEU A 123 10.41 2.57 11.93
C LEU A 123 9.97 4.03 12.15
N PRO A 124 10.30 4.66 13.29
CA PRO A 124 9.99 6.07 13.56
C PRO A 124 10.45 7.02 12.43
N GLU A 125 11.61 6.72 11.83
CA GLU A 125 12.27 7.51 10.81
C GLU A 125 11.61 7.35 9.43
N TYR A 126 10.84 6.29 9.21
CA TYR A 126 10.29 5.94 7.89
C TYR A 126 9.46 7.07 7.29
N ASN A 127 8.68 7.78 8.10
CA ASN A 127 7.87 8.91 7.61
C ASN A 127 8.74 10.04 7.05
N GLN A 128 9.90 10.30 7.66
CA GLN A 128 10.84 11.31 7.19
C GLN A 128 11.51 10.85 5.89
N VAL A 129 11.96 9.59 5.82
CA VAL A 129 12.51 8.98 4.60
C VAL A 129 11.48 9.02 3.46
N SER A 130 10.23 8.66 3.73
CA SER A 130 9.15 8.69 2.74
C SER A 130 8.84 10.09 2.23
N ALA A 131 9.03 11.14 3.04
CA ALA A 131 8.91 12.52 2.59
C ALA A 131 10.04 12.89 1.62
N GLN A 132 11.28 12.42 1.89
CA GLN A 132 12.40 12.66 0.99
C GLN A 132 12.24 11.96 -0.37
N ILE A 133 11.63 10.77 -0.43
CA ILE A 133 11.29 10.11 -1.70
C ILE A 133 10.34 10.98 -2.54
N GLN A 134 9.33 11.57 -1.90
CA GLN A 134 8.36 12.44 -2.58
C GLN A 134 9.02 13.72 -3.08
N LEU A 135 9.84 14.36 -2.24
CA LEU A 135 10.58 15.57 -2.59
C LEU A 135 11.57 15.36 -3.73
N MET A 136 12.34 14.26 -3.69
CA MET A 136 13.21 13.85 -4.79
C MET A 136 12.42 13.69 -6.09
N THR A 137 11.28 13.00 -6.04
CA THR A 137 10.41 12.81 -7.20
C THR A 137 9.89 14.14 -7.75
N GLU A 138 9.43 15.03 -6.87
CA GLU A 138 8.93 16.36 -7.23
C GLU A 138 10.00 17.20 -7.92
N ARG A 139 11.23 17.24 -7.38
CA ARG A 139 12.37 17.98 -7.95
C ARG A 139 12.71 17.52 -9.36
N ILE A 140 12.64 16.21 -9.63
CA ILE A 140 12.85 15.66 -10.96
C ILE A 140 11.72 16.06 -11.91
N VAL A 141 10.46 15.86 -11.50
CA VAL A 141 9.30 16.07 -12.38
C VAL A 141 9.06 17.56 -12.67
N SER A 142 9.36 18.44 -11.71
CA SER A 142 9.29 19.89 -11.89
C SER A 142 10.45 20.47 -12.71
N GLY A 143 11.53 19.70 -12.90
CA GLY A 143 12.75 20.16 -13.56
C GLY A 143 13.64 21.05 -12.69
N GLU A 144 13.39 21.10 -11.37
CA GLU A 144 14.27 21.79 -10.40
C GLU A 144 15.66 21.16 -10.35
N MET A 145 15.74 19.83 -10.45
CA MET A 145 16.98 19.07 -10.43
C MET A 145 16.99 18.00 -11.52
N THR A 146 18.18 17.67 -12.02
CA THR A 146 18.40 16.45 -12.80
C THR A 146 18.17 15.20 -11.91
N PRO A 147 17.91 14.02 -12.51
CA PRO A 147 17.81 12.78 -11.74
C PRO A 147 19.03 12.49 -10.85
N MET A 148 20.24 12.82 -11.30
CA MET A 148 21.46 12.58 -10.52
C MET A 148 21.54 13.51 -9.31
N GLU A 149 21.33 14.81 -9.51
CA GLU A 149 21.32 15.80 -8.41
C GLU A 149 20.23 15.49 -7.37
N ALA A 150 19.05 15.06 -7.82
CA ALA A 150 17.96 14.68 -6.93
C ALA A 150 18.31 13.41 -6.11
N MET A 151 18.98 12.42 -6.71
CA MET A 151 19.46 11.23 -6.01
C MET A 151 20.55 11.55 -4.98
N GLU A 152 21.50 12.43 -5.30
CA GLU A 152 22.52 12.90 -4.35
C GLU A 152 21.89 13.65 -3.16
N ALA A 153 20.92 14.52 -3.42
CA ALA A 153 20.18 15.22 -2.38
C ALA A 153 19.37 14.25 -1.50
N TYR A 154 18.77 13.22 -2.10
CA TYR A 154 18.06 12.17 -1.39
C TYR A 154 19.00 11.34 -0.50
N ASP A 155 20.15 10.92 -1.02
CA ASP A 155 21.17 10.18 -0.26
C ASP A 155 21.65 10.96 0.96
N ALA A 156 22.01 12.24 0.78
CA ALA A 156 22.41 13.11 1.88
C ALA A 156 21.31 13.24 2.95
N ALA A 157 20.06 13.49 2.52
CA ALA A 157 18.94 13.66 3.45
C ALA A 157 18.59 12.37 4.20
N VAL A 158 18.57 11.22 3.53
CA VAL A 158 18.32 9.93 4.19
C VAL A 158 19.44 9.62 5.17
N THR A 159 20.69 9.84 4.79
CA THR A 159 21.86 9.67 5.67
C THR A 159 21.77 10.53 6.93
N GLU A 160 21.33 11.78 6.82
CA GLU A 160 21.08 12.65 7.98
C GLU A 160 19.98 12.11 8.91
N ILE A 161 18.91 11.54 8.33
CA ILE A 161 17.77 11.01 9.08
C ILE A 161 18.13 9.72 9.83
N VAL A 162 18.79 8.78 9.16
CA VAL A 162 18.97 7.41 9.68
C VAL A 162 20.39 7.12 10.16
N GLY A 163 21.36 7.98 9.85
CA GLY A 163 22.78 7.77 10.10
C GLY A 163 23.45 6.88 9.05
N GLU A 164 24.73 7.14 8.80
CA GLU A 164 25.53 6.47 7.75
C GLU A 164 25.54 4.94 7.89
N ASP A 165 25.61 4.41 9.12
CA ASP A 165 25.62 2.96 9.38
C ASP A 165 24.34 2.23 8.93
N ASN A 166 23.25 2.98 8.69
CA ASN A 166 21.96 2.45 8.27
C ASN A 166 21.67 2.71 6.77
N VAL A 167 22.64 3.21 6.01
CA VAL A 167 22.50 3.49 4.57
C VAL A 167 23.34 2.53 3.74
N ILE A 168 22.72 1.94 2.72
CA ILE A 168 23.39 1.14 1.70
C ILE A 168 23.24 1.85 0.36
N ARG A 169 24.36 2.18 -0.28
CA ARG A 169 24.40 2.77 -1.62
C ARG A 169 24.59 1.66 -2.65
N ILE A 170 23.59 1.48 -3.49
CA ILE A 170 23.65 0.53 -4.61
C ILE A 170 24.04 1.34 -5.85
N PRO A 171 25.18 1.04 -6.49
CA PRO A 171 25.59 1.71 -7.73
C PRO A 171 24.50 1.61 -8.79
N LEU A 172 24.32 2.68 -9.56
CA LEU A 172 23.54 2.64 -10.79
C LEU A 172 24.47 2.12 -11.90
N ASP A 173 24.08 1.03 -12.55
CA ASP A 173 24.72 0.55 -13.79
C ASP A 173 24.40 1.47 -14.98
#